data_AF-A0AAV6B564-F1
#
_entry.id   AF-A0AAV6B564-F1
#
_cell.length_a   1.000
_cell.length_b   1.000
_cell.length_c   1.000
_cell.angle_alpha   90.00
_cell.angle_beta   90.00
_cell.angle_gamma   90.00
#
_symmetry.space_group_name_H-M   'P 1'
#
loop_
_entity.id
_entity.type
_entity.pdbx_description
1 polymer ?
#
loop_
_entity_poly.entity_id
_entity_poly.type
_entity_poly.pdbx_seq_one_letter_code
_entity_poly.pdbx_strand_id
1 'polypeptide(L)'
;YRRNAGYCFAVTGTARFVAGSRYEKLVLEGVMPRLVALSLAVAFVAGTVGPSLAQSTNVSARIGAGQTARITAAPVTGEGVLLEIALPSGRSQSFPQLGTELVAIDGRPGGSGLVARDLNGDGIDEVLVRGAVPPERGALLVFRWDRTSGEYVPVEFTNDRDQTTKYLVVDASLPVEIDANGNIEAQYQSVRQDGRKNSHVARFRWTEKGYSQSTDN
;
A
#
# COMPACT_ATOMS: atom_id res chain seq x y z
N TYR A 1 -2.27 -4.33 -43.90
CA TYR A 1 -2.67 -5.72 -44.16
C TYR A 1 -1.68 -6.68 -43.51
N ARG A 2 -1.98 -7.17 -42.29
CA ARG A 2 -1.48 -8.43 -41.70
C ARG A 2 -2.44 -8.74 -40.53
N ARG A 3 -3.08 -9.91 -40.56
CA ARG A 3 -4.11 -10.34 -39.61
C ARG A 3 -3.43 -11.02 -38.41
N ASN A 4 -3.78 -10.60 -37.20
CA ASN A 4 -3.50 -11.37 -35.98
C ASN A 4 -4.60 -12.42 -35.78
N ALA A 5 -4.19 -13.67 -35.63
CA ALA A 5 -5.07 -14.78 -35.27
C ALA A 5 -5.29 -14.78 -33.75
N GLY A 6 -6.54 -14.57 -33.32
CA GLY A 6 -6.96 -14.78 -31.94
C GLY A 6 -7.31 -16.25 -31.72
N TYR A 7 -6.77 -16.84 -30.66
CA TYR A 7 -7.20 -18.14 -30.16
C TYR A 7 -8.40 -17.94 -29.23
N CYS A 8 -9.56 -18.52 -29.59
CA CYS A 8 -10.71 -18.67 -28.71
C CYS A 8 -10.62 -20.04 -28.02
N PHE A 9 -10.63 -20.06 -26.70
CA PHE A 9 -10.95 -21.26 -25.92
C PHE A 9 -12.43 -21.22 -25.57
N ALA A 10 -13.21 -22.18 -26.07
CA ALA A 10 -14.59 -22.40 -25.67
C ALA A 10 -14.61 -23.37 -24.48
N VAL A 11 -15.12 -22.92 -23.33
CA VAL A 11 -15.47 -23.79 -22.21
C VAL A 11 -16.97 -24.05 -22.29
N THR A 12 -17.34 -25.26 -22.71
CA THR A 12 -18.72 -25.74 -22.72
C THR A 12 -19.09 -26.21 -21.32
N GLY A 13 -19.91 -25.41 -20.62
CA GLY A 13 -20.56 -25.81 -19.38
C GLY A 13 -22.04 -25.43 -19.44
N THR A 14 -22.91 -26.43 -19.60
CA THR A 14 -24.36 -26.26 -19.47
C THR A 14 -24.74 -26.27 -18.00
N ALA A 15 -25.08 -25.10 -17.45
CA ALA A 15 -25.77 -24.99 -16.18
C ALA A 15 -27.29 -25.00 -16.43
N ARG A 16 -28.00 -26.02 -15.94
CA ARG A 16 -29.46 -25.97 -15.76
C ARG A 16 -29.74 -25.64 -14.30
N PHE A 17 -30.41 -24.51 -14.07
CA PHE A 17 -31.02 -24.21 -12.78
C PHE A 17 -32.41 -24.84 -12.74
N VAL A 18 -32.64 -25.71 -11.75
CA VAL A 18 -33.98 -26.14 -11.34
C VAL A 18 -34.23 -25.54 -9.96
N ALA A 19 -35.23 -24.67 -9.88
CA ALA A 19 -35.72 -24.14 -8.62
C ALA A 19 -36.60 -25.20 -7.94
N GLY A 20 -36.31 -25.53 -6.68
CA GLY A 20 -37.21 -26.39 -5.90
C GLY A 20 -36.55 -27.03 -4.68
N SER A 21 -36.84 -26.45 -3.52
CA SER A 21 -37.12 -27.11 -2.23
C SER A 21 -36.17 -28.17 -1.66
N ARG A 22 -35.78 -27.89 -0.40
CA ARG A 22 -35.62 -28.80 0.74
C ARG A 22 -34.33 -29.62 0.84
N TYR A 23 -33.83 -29.65 2.07
CA TYR A 23 -32.70 -30.39 2.60
C TYR A 23 -32.54 -31.79 2.00
N GLU A 24 -31.33 -32.14 1.57
CA GLU A 24 -30.92 -33.53 1.49
C GLU A 24 -29.48 -33.72 1.97
N LYS A 25 -29.40 -34.51 3.04
CA LYS A 25 -28.22 -35.02 3.72
C LYS A 25 -27.58 -36.08 2.82
N LEU A 26 -26.40 -35.81 2.27
CA LEU A 26 -25.60 -36.82 1.59
C LEU A 26 -24.97 -37.75 2.63
N VAL A 27 -25.57 -38.92 2.79
CA VAL A 27 -24.96 -40.08 3.45
C VAL A 27 -24.22 -40.87 2.37
N LEU A 28 -22.88 -40.84 2.40
CA LEU A 28 -22.05 -41.77 1.64
C LEU A 28 -21.73 -42.97 2.54
N GLU A 29 -22.43 -44.08 2.35
CA GLU A 29 -21.94 -45.39 2.76
C GLU A 29 -21.14 -45.98 1.61
N GLY A 30 -19.85 -46.20 1.83
CA GLY A 30 -18.91 -46.71 0.84
C GLY A 30 -17.84 -47.56 1.50
N VAL A 31 -17.99 -48.86 1.32
CA VAL A 31 -17.21 -50.01 1.81
C VAL A 31 -15.69 -49.85 1.72
N MET A 32 -15.00 -50.14 2.82
CA MET A 32 -13.54 -50.23 2.91
C MET A 32 -12.98 -51.45 2.16
N PRO A 33 -11.85 -51.31 1.48
CA PRO A 33 -10.82 -52.34 1.44
C PRO A 33 -9.69 -51.97 2.42
N ARG A 34 -9.49 -52.84 3.41
CA ARG A 34 -8.30 -52.87 4.27
C ARG A 34 -7.08 -53.22 3.41
N LEU A 35 -6.17 -52.28 3.25
CA LEU A 35 -4.77 -52.55 2.92
C LEU A 35 -3.91 -52.05 4.08
N VAL A 36 -3.36 -53.01 4.81
CA VAL A 36 -2.32 -52.79 5.81
C VAL A 36 -1.02 -52.54 5.03
N ALA A 37 -0.54 -51.30 5.04
CA ALA A 37 0.79 -50.95 4.58
C ALA A 37 1.52 -50.21 5.71
N LEU A 38 2.50 -50.90 6.28
CA LEU A 38 3.45 -50.42 7.24
C LEU A 38 4.45 -49.53 6.49
N SER A 39 4.38 -48.20 6.69
CA SER A 39 5.31 -47.26 6.06
C SER A 39 5.79 -46.23 7.07
N LEU A 40 7.12 -46.19 7.21
CA LEU A 40 7.96 -45.24 7.94
C LEU A 40 7.33 -43.84 8.10
N ALA A 41 7.14 -43.40 9.35
CA ALA A 41 6.85 -42.02 9.68
C ALA A 41 8.12 -41.16 9.50
N VAL A 42 8.35 -40.66 8.29
CA VAL A 42 9.22 -39.50 8.10
C VAL A 42 8.35 -38.27 8.38
N ALA A 43 8.52 -37.69 9.56
CA ALA A 43 7.94 -36.40 9.88
C ALA A 43 8.68 -35.31 9.07
N PHE A 44 8.32 -35.16 7.79
CA PHE A 44 8.54 -33.90 7.10
C PHE A 44 7.65 -32.87 7.80
N VAL A 45 8.24 -32.04 8.65
CA VAL A 45 7.66 -30.75 8.98
C VAL A 45 7.71 -29.94 7.68
N ALA A 46 6.71 -30.16 6.82
CA ALA A 46 6.38 -29.25 5.76
C ALA A 46 5.97 -27.96 6.48
N GLY A 47 6.95 -27.07 6.68
CA GLY A 47 6.70 -25.72 7.12
C GLY A 47 5.82 -25.08 6.07
N THR A 48 4.51 -25.14 6.27
CA THR A 48 3.57 -24.28 5.58
C THR A 48 4.02 -22.87 5.92
N VAL A 49 4.74 -22.24 4.98
CA VAL A 49 4.99 -20.79 5.01
C VAL A 49 3.60 -20.21 4.82
N GLY A 50 2.88 -20.07 5.94
CA GLY A 50 1.58 -19.45 5.95
C GLY A 50 1.76 -18.04 5.37
N PRO A 51 0.78 -17.54 4.60
CA PRO A 51 0.84 -16.16 4.13
C PRO A 51 1.14 -15.28 5.34
N SER A 52 2.22 -14.49 5.28
CA SER A 52 2.53 -13.58 6.38
C SER A 52 1.32 -12.69 6.56
N LEU A 53 0.67 -12.77 7.73
CA LEU A 53 -0.46 -11.92 8.05
C LEU A 53 -0.01 -10.48 7.81
N ALA A 54 -0.78 -9.78 6.98
CA ALA A 54 -0.46 -8.45 6.53
C ALA A 54 -0.30 -7.54 7.77
N GLN A 55 0.92 -7.08 8.03
CA GLN A 55 1.28 -6.51 9.32
C GLN A 55 0.80 -5.05 9.42
N SER A 56 0.06 -4.75 10.48
CA SER A 56 -0.23 -3.37 10.86
C SER A 56 1.05 -2.68 11.31
N THR A 57 1.23 -1.42 10.89
CA THR A 57 2.32 -0.55 11.33
C THR A 57 1.77 0.59 12.17
N ASN A 58 2.46 0.92 13.26
CA ASN A 58 2.06 1.98 14.19
C ASN A 58 3.21 2.97 14.37
N VAL A 59 2.90 4.27 14.37
CA VAL A 59 3.84 5.35 14.70
C VAL A 59 3.16 6.37 15.62
N SER A 60 3.96 7.20 16.30
CA SER A 60 3.48 8.34 17.08
C SER A 60 3.98 9.63 16.45
N ALA A 61 3.11 10.64 16.35
CA ALA A 61 3.43 11.95 15.79
C ALA A 61 3.19 13.05 16.82
N ARG A 62 4.14 13.98 16.98
CA ARG A 62 3.96 15.19 17.79
C ARG A 62 2.96 16.12 17.10
N ILE A 63 1.95 16.62 17.82
CA ILE A 63 0.92 17.54 17.31
C ILE A 63 0.93 18.91 18.00
N GLY A 64 2.05 19.25 18.66
CA GLY A 64 2.23 20.49 19.43
C GLY A 64 1.78 20.38 20.88
N ALA A 65 2.11 21.38 21.71
CA ALA A 65 1.75 21.45 23.14
C ALA A 65 2.08 20.20 23.98
N GLY A 66 3.12 19.44 23.60
CA GLY A 66 3.49 18.19 24.27
C GLY A 66 2.55 17.02 24.00
N GLN A 67 1.60 17.16 23.08
CA GLN A 67 0.64 16.12 22.71
C GLN A 67 1.16 15.27 21.54
N THR A 68 0.71 14.00 21.50
CA THR A 68 1.06 13.05 20.45
C THR A 68 -0.17 12.33 19.92
N ALA A 69 -0.33 12.27 18.60
CA ALA A 69 -1.30 11.40 17.95
C ALA A 69 -0.73 9.98 17.76
N ARG A 70 -1.59 8.96 17.84
CA ARG A 70 -1.24 7.59 17.46
C ARG A 70 -1.76 7.33 16.06
N ILE A 71 -0.87 6.85 15.19
CA ILE A 71 -1.17 6.58 13.79
C ILE A 71 -0.97 5.10 13.52
N THR A 72 -1.97 4.48 12.91
CA THR A 72 -1.97 3.07 12.56
C THR A 72 -2.27 2.94 11.08
N ALA A 73 -1.45 2.21 10.34
CA ALA A 73 -1.76 1.81 8.98
C ALA A 73 -1.88 0.29 8.93
N ALA A 74 -2.98 -0.21 8.38
CA ALA A 74 -3.23 -1.64 8.27
C ALA A 74 -3.88 -1.98 6.93
N PRO A 75 -3.42 -3.04 6.24
CA PRO A 75 -4.14 -3.59 5.11
C PRO A 75 -5.43 -4.27 5.57
N VAL A 76 -6.54 -3.92 4.92
CA VAL A 76 -7.88 -4.45 5.13
C VAL A 76 -8.29 -5.23 3.88
N THR A 77 -8.64 -6.50 4.06
CA THR A 77 -9.01 -7.40 2.96
C THR A 77 -10.18 -6.82 2.16
N GLY A 78 -9.96 -6.58 0.86
CA GLY A 78 -10.98 -6.04 -0.05
C GLY A 78 -11.11 -4.51 -0.04
N GLU A 79 -10.51 -3.81 0.92
CA GLU A 79 -10.58 -2.34 1.05
C GLU A 79 -9.22 -1.65 0.83
N GLY A 80 -8.13 -2.41 0.88
CA GLY A 80 -6.77 -1.88 0.76
C GLY A 80 -6.24 -1.36 2.10
N VAL A 81 -5.23 -0.49 2.06
CA VAL A 81 -4.62 0.10 3.26
C VAL A 81 -5.57 1.14 3.86
N LEU A 82 -5.92 0.94 5.13
CA LEU A 82 -6.60 1.90 5.98
C LEU A 82 -5.57 2.58 6.89
N LEU A 83 -5.56 3.91 6.91
CA LEU A 83 -4.85 4.72 7.89
C LEU A 83 -5.84 5.26 8.92
N GLU A 84 -5.58 4.99 10.20
CA GLU A 84 -6.33 5.54 11.32
C GLU A 84 -5.43 6.42 12.18
N ILE A 85 -5.94 7.60 12.56
CA ILE A 85 -5.25 8.55 13.41
C ILE A 85 -6.10 8.79 14.65
N ALA A 86 -5.64 8.31 15.80
CA ALA A 86 -6.26 8.53 17.10
C ALA A 86 -5.63 9.77 17.77
N LEU A 87 -6.46 10.77 18.05
CA LEU A 87 -6.06 12.02 18.68
C LEU A 87 -6.19 11.95 20.21
N PRO A 88 -5.38 12.71 20.97
CA PRO A 88 -5.48 12.79 22.43
C PRO A 88 -6.85 13.23 22.97
N SER A 89 -7.64 13.93 22.15
CA SER A 89 -9.00 14.34 22.48
C SER A 89 -10.01 13.18 22.50
N GLY A 90 -9.60 11.97 22.13
CA GLY A 90 -10.48 10.81 21.94
C GLY A 90 -11.15 10.75 20.57
N ARG A 91 -10.93 11.75 19.70
CA ARG A 91 -11.39 11.75 18.31
C ARG A 91 -10.49 10.86 17.45
N SER A 92 -11.05 10.28 16.39
CA SER A 92 -10.30 9.53 15.37
C SER A 92 -10.57 10.07 13.97
N GLN A 93 -9.59 9.93 13.09
CA GLN A 93 -9.71 10.17 11.64
C GLN A 93 -9.34 8.88 10.91
N SER A 94 -10.03 8.61 9.81
CA SER A 94 -9.82 7.40 9.00
C SER A 94 -9.67 7.78 7.53
N PHE A 95 -8.61 7.27 6.89
CA PHE A 95 -8.32 7.46 5.48
C PHE A 95 -8.24 6.09 4.81
N PRO A 96 -9.33 5.62 4.17
CA PRO A 96 -9.35 4.32 3.52
C PRO A 96 -8.68 4.35 2.14
N GLN A 97 -8.44 3.17 1.57
CA GLN A 97 -8.02 2.98 0.18
C GLN A 97 -6.67 3.64 -0.20
N LEU A 98 -5.69 3.62 0.71
CA LEU A 98 -4.36 4.19 0.46
C LEU A 98 -3.42 3.30 -0.38
N GLY A 99 -3.99 2.36 -1.14
CA GLY A 99 -3.27 1.32 -1.88
C GLY A 99 -3.70 -0.08 -1.48
N THR A 100 -3.18 -1.12 -2.14
CA THR A 100 -3.52 -2.52 -1.83
C THR A 100 -2.74 -3.08 -0.64
N GLU A 101 -1.51 -2.59 -0.42
CA GLU A 101 -0.62 -2.96 0.67
C GLU A 101 0.34 -1.81 0.99
N LEU A 102 0.98 -1.85 2.16
CA LEU A 102 2.02 -0.89 2.52
C LEU A 102 3.33 -1.20 1.79
N VAL A 103 3.99 -0.16 1.28
CA VAL A 103 5.29 -0.25 0.61
C VAL A 103 6.30 0.55 1.42
N ALA A 104 7.46 -0.03 1.71
CA ALA A 104 8.52 0.66 2.44
C ALA A 104 8.85 2.02 1.80
N ILE A 105 8.91 3.09 2.60
CA ILE A 105 9.24 4.43 2.09
C ILE A 105 10.69 4.46 1.60
N ASP A 106 11.64 4.05 2.44
CA ASP A 106 13.09 4.08 2.15
C ASP A 106 13.57 2.95 1.21
N GLY A 107 12.66 2.11 0.72
CA GLY A 107 12.95 0.97 -0.16
C GLY A 107 13.79 -0.14 0.49
N ARG A 108 14.04 -0.10 1.80
CA ARG A 108 14.82 -1.14 2.49
C ARG A 108 13.94 -2.34 2.83
N PRO A 109 14.46 -3.58 2.76
CA PRO A 109 13.75 -4.75 3.27
C PRO A 109 13.42 -4.57 4.75
N GLY A 110 12.14 -4.72 5.11
CA GLY A 110 11.65 -4.47 6.48
C GLY A 110 11.45 -2.99 6.83
N GLY A 111 11.63 -2.08 5.87
CA GLY A 111 11.26 -0.67 6.01
C GLY A 111 9.76 -0.50 6.21
N SER A 112 9.37 0.53 6.93
CA SER A 112 7.97 0.86 7.17
C SER A 112 7.37 1.65 5.99
N GLY A 113 6.15 1.31 5.59
CA GLY A 113 5.34 2.13 4.69
C GLY A 113 4.64 3.31 5.38
N LEU A 114 4.91 3.51 6.68
CA LEU A 114 4.35 4.55 7.53
C LEU A 114 5.46 5.22 8.35
N VAL A 115 5.58 6.54 8.26
CA VAL A 115 6.58 7.33 9.01
C VAL A 115 5.89 8.57 9.58
N ALA A 116 6.31 8.99 10.77
CA ALA A 116 5.97 10.30 11.33
C ALA A 116 7.26 11.07 11.62
N ARG A 117 7.37 12.29 11.08
CA ARG A 117 8.56 13.15 11.21
C ARG A 117 8.20 14.59 10.92
N ASP A 118 8.85 15.51 11.61
CA ASP A 118 8.84 16.94 11.32
C ASP A 118 9.57 17.22 10.00
N LEU A 119 8.80 17.53 8.94
CA LEU A 119 9.29 17.75 7.59
C LEU A 119 9.52 19.23 7.29
N ASN A 120 8.94 20.14 8.09
CA ASN A 120 8.99 21.58 7.83
C ASN A 120 9.74 22.38 8.90
N GLY A 121 10.19 21.73 9.97
CA GLY A 121 10.96 22.30 11.06
C GLY A 121 10.12 23.06 12.10
N ASP A 122 8.80 22.90 12.13
CA ASP A 122 7.93 23.62 13.08
C ASP A 122 7.69 22.87 14.41
N GLY A 123 8.37 21.74 14.61
CA GLY A 123 8.30 20.91 15.81
C GLY A 123 7.11 19.95 15.85
N ILE A 124 6.22 19.99 14.86
CA ILE A 124 5.09 19.07 14.67
C ILE A 124 5.48 18.02 13.62
N ASP A 125 5.10 16.77 13.84
CA ASP A 125 5.38 15.70 12.90
C ASP A 125 4.27 15.61 11.83
N GLU A 126 4.67 15.65 10.57
CA GLU A 126 3.88 15.17 9.45
C GLU A 126 3.86 13.64 9.40
N VAL A 127 2.80 13.08 8.83
CA VAL A 127 2.63 11.64 8.65
C VAL A 127 2.77 11.32 7.17
N LEU A 128 3.72 10.44 6.84
CA LEU A 128 3.89 9.90 5.50
C LEU A 128 3.39 8.47 5.45
N VAL A 129 2.62 8.14 4.43
CA VAL A 129 2.18 6.78 4.15
C VAL A 129 2.38 6.48 2.68
N ARG A 130 2.89 5.29 2.40
CA ARG A 130 3.11 4.80 1.05
C ARG A 130 2.41 3.47 0.88
N GLY A 131 1.50 3.42 -0.09
CA GLY A 131 0.82 2.18 -0.48
C GLY A 131 1.04 1.83 -1.94
N ALA A 132 0.97 0.53 -2.23
CA ALA A 132 1.05 0.01 -3.59
C ALA A 132 -0.24 0.33 -4.37
N VAL A 133 -0.08 0.73 -5.62
CA VAL A 133 -1.15 0.92 -6.59
C VAL A 133 -0.79 0.05 -7.81
N PRO A 134 -1.33 -1.18 -7.90
CA PRO A 134 -0.98 -2.12 -8.96
C PRO A 134 -1.15 -1.54 -10.37
N PRO A 135 -0.33 -1.98 -11.35
CA PRO A 135 0.56 -3.15 -11.28
C PRO A 135 1.96 -2.91 -10.70
N GLU A 136 2.57 -1.73 -10.84
CA GLU A 136 3.97 -1.48 -10.42
C GLU A 136 4.17 -0.09 -9.79
N ARG A 137 3.10 0.64 -9.51
CA ARG A 137 3.15 1.99 -8.95
C ARG A 137 2.87 1.98 -7.45
N GLY A 138 3.20 3.07 -6.80
CA GLY A 138 2.76 3.40 -5.46
C GLY A 138 2.26 4.83 -5.40
N ALA A 139 1.53 5.14 -4.34
CA ALA A 139 1.15 6.49 -3.98
C ALA A 139 1.78 6.82 -2.62
N LEU A 140 2.52 7.92 -2.57
CA LEU A 140 2.98 8.53 -1.33
C LEU A 140 2.02 9.65 -0.97
N LEU A 141 1.46 9.61 0.23
CA LEU A 141 0.64 10.67 0.80
C LEU A 141 1.37 11.25 2.00
N VAL A 142 1.22 12.55 2.18
CA VAL A 142 1.71 13.27 3.37
C VAL A 142 0.54 13.98 4.01
N PHE A 143 0.40 13.84 5.31
CA PHE A 143 -0.61 14.53 6.11
C PHE A 143 0.08 15.49 7.06
N ARG A 144 -0.40 16.73 7.10
CA ARG A 144 0.04 17.73 8.07
C ARG A 144 -1.02 17.96 9.12
N TRP A 145 -0.61 18.31 10.33
CA TRP A 145 -1.53 18.74 11.36
C TRP A 145 -1.99 20.18 11.09
N ASP A 146 -3.29 20.39 10.92
CA ASP A 146 -3.87 21.73 10.89
C ASP A 146 -4.30 22.12 12.30
N ARG A 147 -3.57 23.08 12.89
CA ARG A 147 -3.85 23.61 14.24
C ARG A 147 -5.23 24.27 14.34
N THR A 148 -5.79 24.76 13.23
CA THR A 148 -7.07 25.47 13.20
C THR A 148 -8.25 24.52 13.35
N SER A 149 -8.25 23.45 12.55
CA SER A 149 -9.29 22.41 12.61
C SER A 149 -9.04 21.36 13.70
N GLY A 150 -7.78 21.22 14.14
CA GLY A 150 -7.37 20.15 15.06
C GLY A 150 -7.44 18.78 14.39
N GLU A 151 -7.08 18.72 13.11
CA GLU A 151 -7.16 17.53 12.26
C GLU A 151 -5.90 17.35 11.41
N TYR A 152 -5.70 16.14 10.88
CA TYR A 152 -4.64 15.87 9.92
C TYR A 152 -5.23 16.03 8.51
N VAL A 153 -4.60 16.86 7.68
CA VAL A 153 -5.08 17.15 6.33
C VAL A 153 -4.03 16.73 5.28
N PRO A 154 -4.45 16.17 4.14
CA PRO A 154 -3.54 15.81 3.07
C PRO A 154 -2.81 17.04 2.49
N VAL A 155 -1.50 16.91 2.34
CA VAL A 155 -0.61 17.90 1.73
C VAL A 155 -0.67 17.80 0.21
N GLU A 156 -0.55 18.94 -0.45
CA GLU A 156 -0.51 19.04 -1.91
C GLU A 156 0.89 18.78 -2.45
N PHE A 157 0.97 18.14 -3.62
CA PHE A 157 2.17 17.99 -4.43
C PHE A 157 1.94 18.71 -5.75
N THR A 158 2.78 19.69 -6.07
CA THR A 158 2.77 20.42 -7.34
C THR A 158 3.99 20.01 -8.18
N ASN A 159 3.75 19.53 -9.40
CA ASN A 159 4.83 19.15 -10.32
C ASN A 159 5.36 20.35 -11.14
N ASP A 160 6.36 20.09 -11.98
CA ASP A 160 6.99 21.08 -12.89
C ASP A 160 6.05 21.65 -13.99
N ARG A 161 4.83 21.13 -14.09
CA ARG A 161 3.77 21.60 -15.00
C ARG A 161 2.64 22.32 -14.26
N ASP A 162 2.89 22.74 -13.03
CA ASP A 162 1.92 23.38 -12.14
C ASP A 162 0.66 22.53 -11.87
N GLN A 163 0.76 21.20 -12.02
CA GLN A 163 -0.34 20.29 -11.71
C GLN A 163 -0.25 19.89 -10.24
N THR A 164 -1.37 20.06 -9.52
CA THR A 164 -1.45 19.76 -8.09
C THR A 164 -2.27 18.52 -7.81
N THR A 165 -1.75 17.63 -6.98
CA THR A 165 -2.40 16.40 -6.49
C THR A 165 -2.27 16.28 -4.98
N LYS A 166 -3.07 15.42 -4.33
CA LYS A 166 -2.96 15.13 -2.88
C LYS A 166 -2.05 13.92 -2.57
N TYR A 167 -1.35 13.44 -3.58
CA TYR A 167 -0.47 12.28 -3.52
C TYR A 167 0.62 12.42 -4.57
N LEU A 168 1.79 11.84 -4.28
CA LEU A 168 2.87 11.69 -5.22
C LEU A 168 2.84 10.27 -5.79
N VAL A 169 2.68 10.14 -7.11
CA VAL A 169 2.85 8.86 -7.80
C VAL A 169 4.33 8.52 -7.78
N VAL A 170 4.68 7.31 -7.37
CA VAL A 170 6.05 6.79 -7.30
C VAL A 170 6.11 5.37 -7.88
N ASP A 171 7.28 4.86 -8.22
CA ASP A 171 7.45 3.44 -8.56
C ASP A 171 7.55 2.60 -7.28
N ALA A 172 6.66 1.62 -7.07
CA ALA A 172 6.60 0.88 -5.80
C ALA A 172 7.88 0.08 -5.50
N SER A 173 8.64 -0.27 -6.52
CA SER A 173 9.90 -1.02 -6.39
C SER A 173 11.12 -0.15 -6.11
N LEU A 174 10.99 1.18 -6.17
CA LEU A 174 12.09 2.12 -5.97
C LEU A 174 11.97 2.87 -4.64
N PRO A 175 13.08 3.26 -4.02
CA PRO A 175 13.06 4.02 -2.77
C PRO A 175 12.50 5.43 -2.98
N VAL A 176 11.88 5.94 -1.92
CA VAL A 176 11.60 7.35 -1.71
C VAL A 176 12.47 7.80 -0.54
N GLU A 177 13.37 8.75 -0.79
CA GLU A 177 14.28 9.26 0.23
C GLU A 177 13.74 10.57 0.81
N ILE A 178 13.92 10.76 2.12
CA ILE A 178 13.53 11.99 2.82
C ILE A 178 14.78 12.54 3.50
N ASP A 179 15.25 13.70 3.04
CA ASP A 179 16.50 14.26 3.52
C ASP A 179 16.39 14.86 4.94
N ALA A 180 17.47 15.46 5.44
CA ALA A 180 17.49 16.11 6.75
C ALA A 180 16.54 17.32 6.84
N ASN A 181 16.27 17.99 5.71
CA ASN A 181 15.45 19.19 5.59
C ASN A 181 13.97 18.87 5.27
N GLY A 182 13.60 17.59 5.21
CA GLY A 182 12.25 17.16 4.85
C GLY A 182 11.93 17.22 3.36
N ASN A 183 12.94 17.41 2.49
CA ASN A 183 12.76 17.27 1.05
C ASN A 183 12.57 15.79 0.69
N ILE A 184 11.73 15.54 -0.31
CA ILE A 184 11.43 14.19 -0.80
C ILE A 184 12.13 13.98 -2.14
N GLU A 185 12.92 12.91 -2.26
CA GLU A 185 13.48 12.45 -3.53
C GLU A 185 12.80 11.14 -3.94
N ALA A 186 12.05 11.17 -5.05
CA ALA A 186 11.40 10.00 -5.60
C ALA A 186 12.13 9.53 -6.86
N GLN A 187 12.57 8.27 -6.85
CA GLN A 187 13.17 7.65 -8.03
C GLN A 187 12.09 7.05 -8.93
N TYR A 188 12.30 7.16 -10.24
CA TYR A 188 11.41 6.66 -11.27
C TYR A 188 12.19 5.89 -12.34
N GLN A 189 11.54 4.90 -12.93
CA GLN A 189 12.00 4.21 -14.13
C GLN A 189 11.07 4.49 -15.31
N SER A 190 11.64 4.90 -16.43
CA SER A 190 10.95 4.94 -17.73
C SER A 190 11.58 3.93 -18.67
N VAL A 191 10.76 3.27 -19.48
CA VAL A 191 11.23 2.38 -20.55
C VAL A 191 11.13 3.15 -21.87
N ARG A 192 12.26 3.34 -22.54
CA ARG A 192 12.31 3.94 -23.88
C ARG A 192 11.71 2.98 -24.91
N GLN A 193 11.41 3.49 -26.10
CA GLN A 193 10.91 2.70 -27.21
C GLN A 193 11.88 1.58 -27.66
N ASP A 194 13.18 1.73 -27.41
CA ASP A 194 14.22 0.73 -27.66
C ASP A 194 14.34 -0.34 -26.55
N GLY A 195 13.48 -0.29 -25.54
CA GLY A 195 13.47 -1.21 -24.38
C GLY A 195 14.49 -0.84 -23.29
N ARG A 196 15.30 0.21 -23.46
CA ARG A 196 16.24 0.64 -22.42
C ARG A 196 15.51 1.35 -21.29
N LYS A 197 15.86 0.98 -20.05
CA LYS A 197 15.39 1.66 -18.85
C LYS A 197 16.23 2.91 -18.60
N ASN A 198 15.59 4.03 -18.30
CA ASN A 198 16.25 5.19 -17.70
C ASN A 198 15.73 5.41 -16.29
N SER A 199 16.65 5.72 -15.38
CA SER A 199 16.30 6.23 -14.07
C SER A 199 16.25 7.75 -14.11
N HIS A 200 15.29 8.33 -13.42
CA HIS A 200 15.19 9.77 -13.16
C HIS A 200 14.80 9.98 -11.70
N VAL A 201 15.24 11.09 -11.12
CA VAL A 201 14.91 11.49 -9.75
C VAL A 201 14.07 12.75 -9.84
N ALA A 202 12.93 12.78 -9.16
CA ALA A 202 12.17 14.01 -8.94
C ALA A 202 12.36 14.43 -7.48
N ARG A 203 12.77 15.69 -7.28
CA ARG A 203 12.98 16.27 -5.97
C ARG A 203 11.83 17.20 -5.64
N PHE A 204 11.23 17.04 -4.47
CA PHE A 204 10.15 17.87 -3.98
C PHE A 204 10.59 18.60 -2.71
N ARG A 205 10.45 19.92 -2.70
CA ARG A 205 10.77 20.77 -1.56
C ARG A 205 9.50 21.19 -0.85
N TRP A 206 9.57 21.28 0.47
CA TRP A 206 8.47 21.81 1.26
C TRP A 206 8.29 23.31 0.99
N THR A 207 7.03 23.75 0.93
CA THR A 207 6.59 25.13 0.75
C THR A 207 5.39 25.39 1.67
N GLU A 208 4.94 26.63 1.80
CA GLU A 208 3.76 26.97 2.61
C GLU A 208 2.48 26.21 2.19
N LYS A 209 2.36 25.89 0.89
CA LYS A 209 1.19 25.21 0.32
C LYS A 209 1.31 23.69 0.29
N GLY A 210 2.50 23.14 0.55
CA GLY A 210 2.81 21.72 0.45
C GLY A 210 4.12 21.48 -0.28
N TYR A 211 4.24 20.38 -1.01
CA TYR A 211 5.43 20.03 -1.76
C TYR A 211 5.40 20.60 -3.19
N SER A 212 6.51 21.17 -3.64
CA SER A 212 6.69 21.61 -5.03
C SER A 212 7.94 20.95 -5.63
N GLN A 213 7.81 20.44 -6.86
CA GLN A 213 8.92 19.83 -7.57
C GLN A 213 9.98 20.88 -7.91
N SER A 214 11.22 20.64 -7.49
CA SER A 214 12.36 21.50 -7.82
C SER A 214 12.79 21.25 -9.27
N THR A 215 13.08 22.34 -9.98
CA THR A 215 13.69 22.32 -11.32
C THR A 215 15.20 22.04 -11.30
N ASP A 216 15.82 22.05 -10.11
CA ASP A 216 17.24 21.83 -9.92
C ASP A 216 17.53 20.32 -9.92
N ASN A 217 17.70 19.75 -11.13
CA ASN A 217 18.08 18.35 -11.31
C ASN A 217 19.59 18.14 -11.40
#